data_AF-A0A062BQQ5-F1
#
_entry.id   AF-A0A062BQQ5-F1
#
_cell.length_a   1.000
_cell.length_b   1.000
_cell.length_c   1.000
_cell.angle_alpha   90.00
_cell.angle_beta   90.00
_cell.angle_gamma   90.00
#
_symmetry.space_group_name_H-M   'P 1'
#
loop_
_entity.id
_entity.type
_entity.pdbx_description
1 polymer ?
#
loop_
_entity_poly.entity_id
_entity_poly.type
_entity_poly.pdbx_seq_one_letter_code
_entity_poly.pdbx_strand_id
1 'polypeptide(L)'
;MSALTMMNMSMHEEAMIPKLAIQAFRNAFEQACASSEVVYTEQHKLVKHLPDGEKVFLKDTGHAYQSIQPQQRQVMKRRKKQETAI
;
A
#
# COMPACT_ATOMS: atom_id res chain seq x y z
N MET A 1 23.76 -18.23 1.72
CA MET A 1 22.53 -18.56 0.98
C MET A 1 21.36 -18.46 1.96
N SER A 2 20.50 -17.45 1.82
CA SER A 2 19.25 -17.43 2.60
C SER A 2 18.27 -18.33 1.85
N ALA A 3 17.93 -19.46 2.46
CA ALA A 3 16.87 -20.32 1.96
C ALA A 3 15.55 -19.57 2.16
N LEU A 4 14.83 -19.33 1.07
CA LEU A 4 13.44 -18.88 1.15
C LEU A 4 12.64 -20.09 1.66
N THR A 5 12.36 -20.12 2.96
CA THR A 5 11.51 -21.15 3.56
C THR A 5 10.13 -21.04 2.91
N MET A 6 9.71 -22.07 2.18
CA MET A 6 8.35 -22.14 1.69
C MET A 6 7.41 -22.20 2.89
N MET A 7 6.56 -21.18 3.01
CA MET A 7 5.54 -21.14 4.05
C MET A 7 4.41 -22.06 3.62
N ASN A 8 4.24 -23.19 4.31
CA ASN A 8 3.12 -24.09 4.07
C ASN A 8 1.85 -23.43 4.63
N MET A 9 1.02 -22.88 3.75
CA MET A 9 -0.26 -22.26 4.10
C MET A 9 -1.37 -22.86 3.24
N SER A 10 -2.55 -22.97 3.83
CA SER A 10 -3.77 -23.25 3.06
C SER A 10 -4.14 -22.05 2.18
N MET A 11 -4.87 -22.31 1.09
CA MET A 11 -5.41 -21.26 0.22
C MET A 11 -6.24 -20.22 0.98
N HIS A 12 -6.92 -20.63 2.06
CA HIS A 12 -7.68 -19.72 2.91
C HIS A 12 -6.77 -18.79 3.71
N GLU A 13 -5.71 -19.33 4.33
CA GLU A 13 -4.75 -18.53 5.08
C GLU A 13 -4.00 -17.55 4.17
N GLU A 14 -3.63 -17.99 2.96
CA GLU A 14 -2.99 -17.13 1.96
C GLU A 14 -3.90 -15.95 1.56
N ALA A 15 -5.19 -16.22 1.35
CA ALA A 15 -6.18 -15.18 1.07
C ALA A 15 -6.39 -14.19 2.24
N MET A 16 -6.01 -14.57 3.47
CA MET A 16 -6.11 -13.72 4.64
C MET A 16 -4.88 -12.82 4.85
N ILE A 17 -3.72 -13.14 4.25
CA ILE A 17 -2.47 -12.37 4.40
C ILE A 17 -2.68 -10.87 4.15
N PRO A 18 -3.36 -10.42 3.07
CA PRO A 18 -3.54 -8.99 2.83
C PRO A 18 -4.35 -8.30 3.93
N LYS A 19 -5.38 -8.97 4.46
CA LYS A 19 -6.21 -8.42 5.55
C LYS A 19 -5.42 -8.32 6.84
N LEU A 20 -4.65 -9.36 7.17
CA LEU A 20 -3.80 -9.40 8.36
C LEU A 20 -2.69 -8.34 8.28
N ALA A 21 -2.09 -8.15 7.10
CA ALA A 21 -1.09 -7.11 6.88
C ALA A 21 -1.67 -5.71 7.14
N ILE A 22 -2.85 -5.41 6.61
CA ILE A 22 -3.53 -4.12 6.85
C ILE A 22 -3.77 -3.91 8.36
N GLN A 23 -4.25 -4.94 9.07
CA GLN A 23 -4.48 -4.87 10.50
C GLN A 23 -3.18 -4.66 11.29
N ALA A 24 -2.12 -5.40 10.95
CA ALA A 24 -0.83 -5.27 11.60
C ALA A 24 -0.24 -3.87 11.41
N PHE A 25 -0.28 -3.33 10.19
CA PHE A 25 0.17 -1.95 9.91
C PHE A 25 -0.65 -0.92 10.69
N ARG A 26 -1.97 -1.09 10.75
CA ARG A 26 -2.83 -0.20 11.53
C ARG A 26 -2.45 -0.21 13.00
N ASN A 27 -2.34 -1.38 13.61
CA ASN A 27 -2.01 -1.51 15.02
C ASN A 27 -0.61 -0.93 15.33
N ALA A 28 0.37 -1.22 14.48
CA ALA A 28 1.73 -0.69 14.62
C ALA A 28 1.74 0.85 14.49
N PHE A 29 0.96 1.40 13.56
CA PHE A 29 0.82 2.85 13.39
C PHE A 29 0.15 3.50 14.61
N GLU A 30 -0.94 2.93 15.13
CA GLU A 30 -1.60 3.41 16.35
C GLU A 30 -0.65 3.41 17.55
N GLN A 31 0.14 2.34 17.72
CA GLN A 31 1.18 2.26 18.75
C GLN A 31 2.29 3.31 18.54
N ALA A 32 2.74 3.51 17.31
CA ALA A 32 3.74 4.52 16.99
C ALA A 32 3.23 5.93 17.31
N CYS A 33 1.98 6.25 16.98
CA CYS A 33 1.36 7.54 17.29
C CYS A 33 1.29 7.81 18.81
N ALA A 34 1.15 6.77 19.63
CA ALA A 34 1.10 6.91 21.09
C ALA A 34 2.48 7.00 21.75
N SER A 35 3.55 6.58 21.07
CA SER A 35 4.89 6.42 21.67
C SER A 35 5.97 7.28 21.04
N SER A 36 5.76 7.76 19.81
CA SER A 36 6.76 8.46 19.04
C SER A 36 6.15 9.54 18.15
N GLU A 37 7.04 10.39 17.62
CA GLU A 37 6.67 11.31 16.56
C GLU A 37 6.49 10.55 15.25
N VAL A 38 5.33 10.73 14.61
CA VAL A 38 5.01 10.06 13.35
C VAL A 38 4.65 11.10 12.29
N VAL A 39 5.24 10.98 11.10
CA VAL A 39 4.92 11.83 9.95
C VAL A 39 4.17 11.01 8.91
N TYR A 40 2.98 11.47 8.52
CA TYR A 40 2.11 10.80 7.55
C TYR A 40 1.31 11.80 6.73
N THR A 41 0.62 11.31 5.70
CA THR A 41 -0.28 12.13 4.89
C THR A 41 -1.73 11.94 5.31
N GLU A 42 -2.45 13.03 5.53
CA GLU A 42 -3.89 13.06 5.84
C GLU A 42 -4.56 14.14 4.97
N GLN A 43 -5.60 13.79 4.22
CA GLN A 43 -6.33 14.75 3.36
C GLN A 43 -5.42 15.57 2.42
N HIS A 44 -4.45 14.91 1.77
CA HIS A 44 -3.44 15.55 0.92
C HIS A 44 -2.54 16.56 1.65
N LYS A 45 -2.37 16.41 2.97
CA LYS A 45 -1.48 17.22 3.78
C LYS A 45 -0.48 16.34 4.48
N LEU A 46 0.78 16.74 4.49
CA LEU A 46 1.80 16.13 5.34
C LEU A 46 1.59 16.65 6.77
N VAL A 47 1.37 15.73 7.69
CA VAL A 47 1.09 16.01 9.10
C VAL A 47 2.14 15.30 9.95
N LYS A 48 2.65 16.01 10.95
CA LYS A 48 3.46 15.48 12.03
C LYS A 48 2.57 15.30 13.25
N HIS A 49 2.47 14.09 13.76
CA HIS A 49 1.72 13.75 14.95
C HIS A 49 2.68 13.52 16.10
N LEU A 50 2.49 14.29 17.17
CA LEU A 50 3.28 14.20 18.38
C LEU A 50 2.65 13.18 19.35
N PRO A 51 3.43 12.59 20.28
CA PRO A 51 2.91 11.60 21.25
C PRO A 51 1.82 12.13 22.19
N ASP A 52 1.74 13.45 22.35
CA ASP A 52 0.71 14.13 23.16
C ASP A 52 -0.65 14.26 22.43
N GLY A 53 -0.71 13.85 21.17
CA GLY A 53 -1.90 13.93 20.31
C GLY A 53 -1.99 15.21 19.49
N GLU A 54 -1.01 16.13 19.60
CA GLU A 54 -0.97 17.32 18.77
C GLU A 54 -0.61 16.96 17.31
N LYS A 55 -1.33 17.56 16.36
CA LYS A 55 -1.08 17.44 14.93
C LYS A 55 -0.55 18.75 14.36
N VAL A 56 0.68 18.74 13.89
CA VAL A 56 1.34 19.87 13.22
C VAL A 56 1.28 19.67 11.72
N PHE A 57 0.70 20.64 11.02
CA PHE A 57 0.72 20.67 9.55
C PHE A 57 2.10 21.07 9.04
N LEU A 58 2.68 20.27 8.15
CA LEU A 58 3.99 20.54 7.57
C LEU A 58 3.89 21.13 6.16
N LYS A 59 3.10 20.50 5.27
CA LYS A 59 3.03 20.90 3.86
C LYS A 59 1.81 20.33 3.15
N ASP A 60 1.30 21.04 2.15
CA ASP A 60 0.33 20.50 1.19
C ASP A 60 1.02 19.53 0.21
N THR A 61 0.46 18.33 0.07
CA THR A 61 0.91 17.28 -0.84
C THR A 61 -0.08 17.02 -1.99
N GLY A 62 -1.13 17.82 -2.15
CA GLY A 62 -2.14 17.66 -3.21
C GLY A 62 -1.56 17.54 -4.61
N HIS A 63 -0.55 18.35 -4.95
CA HIS A 63 0.11 18.27 -6.26
C HIS A 63 0.85 16.94 -6.50
N ALA A 64 1.22 16.20 -5.45
CA ALA A 64 1.91 14.91 -5.60
C ALA A 64 0.96 13.80 -6.07
N TYR A 65 -0.36 13.97 -5.91
CA TYR A 65 -1.34 13.00 -6.36
C TYR A 65 -1.72 13.28 -7.80
N GLN A 66 -1.40 12.34 -8.69
CA GLN A 66 -1.91 12.37 -10.05
C GLN A 66 -3.28 11.73 -10.08
N SER A 67 -4.27 12.47 -10.57
CA SER A 67 -5.53 11.86 -10.96
C SER A 67 -5.23 10.87 -12.08
N ILE A 68 -5.48 9.58 -11.81
CA ILE A 68 -5.54 8.58 -12.87
C ILE A 68 -6.80 8.92 -13.66
N GLN A 69 -6.64 9.82 -14.64
CA GLN A 69 -7.67 9.99 -15.64
C GLN A 69 -7.86 8.61 -16.26
N PRO A 70 -9.11 8.12 -16.41
CA PRO A 70 -9.36 6.92 -17.17
C PRO A 70 -8.97 7.22 -18.61
N GLN A 71 -7.70 7.05 -18.96
CA GLN A 71 -7.27 6.92 -20.34
C GLN A 71 -8.16 5.83 -20.91
N GLN A 72 -8.99 6.23 -21.87
CA GLN A 72 -9.91 5.41 -22.65
C GLN A 72 -9.51 3.95 -22.58
N ARG A 73 -10.33 3.08 -21.97
CA ARG A 73 -10.12 1.63 -21.81
C ARG A 73 -9.15 1.11 -22.86
N GLN A 74 -7.85 1.09 -22.54
CA GLN A 74 -6.87 0.44 -23.40
C GLN A 74 -7.09 -1.03 -23.14
N VAL A 75 -8.06 -1.60 -23.87
CA VAL A 75 -8.28 -3.03 -23.89
C VAL A 75 -6.99 -3.60 -24.46
N MET A 76 -6.13 -4.12 -23.57
CA MET A 76 -4.96 -4.87 -23.97
C MET A 76 -5.45 -6.08 -24.76
N LYS A 77 -5.48 -5.95 -26.09
CA LYS A 77 -5.89 -7.04 -26.97
C LYS A 77 -4.85 -8.15 -26.81
N ARG A 78 -5.32 -9.37 -26.55
CA ARG A 78 -4.45 -10.56 -26.59
C ARG A 78 -3.71 -10.58 -27.92
N ARG A 79 -2.37 -10.62 -27.89
CA ARG A 79 -1.58 -10.96 -29.07
C ARG A 79 -1.99 -12.37 -29.50
N LYS A 80 -2.42 -12.52 -30.76
CA LYS A 80 -2.66 -13.85 -31.34
C LYS A 80 -1.34 -14.61 -31.34
N LYS A 81 -1.37 -15.84 -30.84
CA LYS A 81 -0.27 -16.81 -30.97
C LYS A 81 -0.09 -17.07 -32.48
N GLN A 82 1.07 -16.73 -33.04
CA GLN A 82 1.42 -17.20 -34.37
C GLN A 82 1.70 -18.69 -34.24
N GLU A 83 0.83 -19.52 -34.81
CA GLU A 83 1.16 -20.91 -35.12
C GLU A 83 2.17 -20.85 -36.25
N THR A 84 3.44 -21.07 -35.92
CA THR A 84 4.45 -21.40 -36.91
C THR A 84 4.04 -22.75 -37.50
N ALA A 85 3.46 -22.72 -38.70
CA ALA A 85 3.26 -23.93 -39.49
C ALA A 85 4.65 -24.52 -39.79
N ILE A 86 4.87 -25.74 -39.34
CA ILE A 86 6.00 -26.59 -39.72
C ILE A 86 5.63 -27.29 -41.02
#